data_AF-A0A6N7YE72-F1
#
_entry.id   AF-A0A6N7YE72-F1
#
_cell.length_a   1.000
_cell.length_b   1.000
_cell.length_c   1.000
_cell.angle_alpha   90.00
_cell.angle_beta   90.00
_cell.angle_gamma   90.00
#
_symmetry.space_group_name_H-M   'P 1'
#
loop_
_entity.id
_entity.type
_entity.pdbx_description
1 polymer ?
#
loop_
_entity_poly.entity_id
_entity_poly.type
_entity_poly.pdbx_seq_one_letter_code
_entity_poly.pdbx_strand_id
1 'polypeptide(L)'
;MPVSTVRRTALLLTAATATLGVAVPTAAQASRPPADGGGAVTGVTKTNPPNRLLVRKQPGRGAVIARLAPETRVAIRCQTSGPAVNGRFGRSRVWDQIATAKGIGYVSDSYVFTGSDDLVAPVCGRKVSAGATKPGRIATERLPLIVRRAPNLSAGEVTRLAPGTRVRISCQTTGPAVAGTLGTSTLWNRITSPTTGFVPDSYVATGSDGRVAPPCRAAAPPSTPAQPPEDQAPSPGGGPKPGQAEEGRCTSDVPFPLERAPANRGQFIDWYGDDASRSDRRTQVPAAVTLGQGILESGDGQHTAGANNYFGIKAASKGGDRYRWGDEAVGCVFRKTREVVDGQDVYVVAAFRLYRSATDSFVDHAEFLSESSRYRPAFGAKDDSREFVRRIQKAGYATDPKYSTLVIGLMDQNNLYRFDVR
;
A
#
# COMPACT_ATOMS: atom_id res chain seq x y z
N MET A 1 72.18 -28.21 -64.63
CA MET A 1 71.57 -29.56 -64.69
C MET A 1 70.35 -29.60 -63.78
N PRO A 2 69.32 -30.37 -64.15
CA PRO A 2 67.92 -30.02 -64.01
C PRO A 2 67.17 -30.88 -62.99
N VAL A 3 65.96 -30.41 -62.69
CA VAL A 3 64.72 -31.14 -62.33
C VAL A 3 64.90 -32.60 -61.89
N SER A 4 64.54 -32.88 -60.64
CA SER A 4 64.00 -34.19 -60.27
C SER A 4 62.76 -34.04 -59.39
N THR A 5 61.66 -34.34 -60.04
CA THR A 5 60.33 -34.64 -59.52
C THR A 5 60.39 -35.88 -58.63
N VAL A 6 59.82 -35.87 -57.43
CA VAL A 6 59.41 -37.12 -56.76
C VAL A 6 57.96 -37.05 -56.33
N ARG A 7 57.29 -38.12 -56.77
CA ARG A 7 55.89 -38.52 -56.71
C ARG A 7 55.26 -38.45 -55.33
N ARG A 8 53.97 -38.06 -55.37
CA ARG A 8 52.97 -38.26 -54.33
C ARG A 8 52.70 -39.76 -54.12
N THR A 9 52.71 -40.18 -52.86
CA THR A 9 52.04 -41.41 -52.41
C THR A 9 51.03 -40.99 -51.35
N ALA A 10 49.75 -41.13 -51.69
CA ALA A 10 48.64 -40.87 -50.79
C ALA A 10 48.51 -42.03 -49.80
N LEU A 11 48.61 -41.74 -48.50
CA LEU A 11 48.17 -42.63 -47.44
C LEU A 11 46.85 -42.08 -46.91
N LEU A 12 45.77 -42.84 -47.14
CA LEU A 12 44.45 -42.59 -46.56
C LEU A 12 44.54 -42.70 -45.03
N LEU A 13 44.43 -41.57 -44.32
CA LEU A 13 44.02 -41.56 -42.92
C LEU A 13 42.52 -41.30 -42.86
N THR A 14 41.79 -42.31 -42.37
CA THR A 14 40.39 -42.24 -41.96
C THR A 14 40.24 -41.24 -40.82
N ALA A 15 39.61 -40.09 -41.09
CA ALA A 15 39.18 -39.15 -40.07
C ALA A 15 37.89 -39.67 -39.42
N ALA A 16 37.99 -40.16 -38.20
CA ALA A 16 36.84 -40.34 -37.31
C ALA A 16 36.39 -38.96 -36.83
N THR A 17 35.21 -38.51 -37.26
CA THR A 17 34.56 -37.31 -36.74
C THR A 17 34.04 -37.58 -35.32
N ALA A 18 34.79 -37.15 -34.32
CA ALA A 18 34.30 -37.06 -32.95
C ALA A 18 33.34 -35.86 -32.84
N THR A 19 32.04 -36.13 -32.79
CA THR A 19 31.03 -35.14 -32.41
C THR A 19 31.14 -34.87 -30.91
N LEU A 20 31.61 -33.66 -30.57
CA LEU A 20 31.51 -33.12 -29.20
C LEU A 20 30.03 -32.82 -28.91
N GLY A 21 29.33 -33.80 -28.34
CA GLY A 21 28.02 -33.59 -27.75
C GLY A 21 28.16 -32.74 -26.49
N VAL A 22 27.68 -31.50 -26.55
CA VAL A 22 27.51 -30.65 -25.37
C VAL A 22 26.39 -31.27 -24.52
N ALA A 23 26.77 -31.95 -23.44
CA ALA A 23 25.84 -32.44 -22.44
C ALA A 23 25.26 -31.23 -21.67
N VAL A 24 24.03 -30.86 -22.00
CA VAL A 24 23.21 -29.95 -21.19
C VAL A 24 22.87 -30.70 -19.89
N PRO A 25 23.16 -30.14 -18.69
CA PRO A 25 22.78 -30.80 -17.46
C PRO A 25 21.25 -30.83 -17.38
N THR A 26 20.68 -32.03 -17.40
CA THR A 26 19.26 -32.26 -17.14
C THR A 26 18.96 -31.84 -15.70
N ALA A 27 18.10 -30.83 -15.56
CA ALA A 27 17.54 -30.44 -14.28
C ALA A 27 16.84 -31.65 -13.66
N ALA A 28 17.35 -32.14 -12.53
CA ALA A 28 16.68 -33.13 -11.72
C ALA A 28 15.26 -32.63 -11.41
N GLN A 29 14.26 -33.37 -11.86
CA GLN A 29 12.86 -33.13 -11.54
C GLN A 29 12.67 -33.32 -10.03
N ALA A 30 12.65 -32.20 -9.30
CA ALA A 30 12.10 -32.20 -7.95
C ALA A 30 10.61 -32.56 -8.06
N SER A 31 10.24 -33.65 -7.40
CA SER A 31 8.87 -34.14 -7.32
C SER A 31 7.93 -33.04 -6.83
N ARG A 32 6.96 -32.70 -7.69
CA ARG A 32 5.94 -31.69 -7.46
C ARG A 32 5.00 -32.19 -6.35
N PRO A 33 4.82 -31.48 -5.23
CA PRO A 33 3.80 -31.84 -4.25
C PRO A 33 2.41 -31.71 -4.89
N PRO A 34 1.40 -32.47 -4.41
CA PRO A 34 0.10 -32.55 -5.05
C PRO A 34 -0.56 -31.17 -5.07
N ALA A 35 -1.10 -30.83 -6.24
CA ALA A 35 -1.83 -29.60 -6.48
C ALA A 35 -3.22 -29.73 -5.85
N ASP A 36 -3.38 -29.22 -4.63
CA ASP A 36 -4.71 -28.89 -4.11
C ASP A 36 -5.22 -27.65 -4.87
N GLY A 37 -6.29 -27.85 -5.64
CA GLY A 37 -6.88 -26.89 -6.58
C GLY A 37 -7.57 -25.68 -5.94
N GLY A 38 -6.77 -24.76 -5.42
CA GLY A 38 -7.14 -23.36 -5.23
C GLY A 38 -5.97 -22.50 -5.71
N GLY A 39 -6.21 -21.56 -6.63
CA GLY A 39 -5.14 -20.73 -7.19
C GLY A 39 -4.24 -20.18 -6.08
N ALA A 40 -2.94 -20.52 -6.12
CA ALA A 40 -2.01 -20.12 -5.09
C ALA A 40 -1.93 -18.60 -5.07
N VAL A 41 -2.23 -18.01 -3.91
CA VAL A 41 -2.14 -16.57 -3.69
C VAL A 41 -0.67 -16.18 -3.86
N THR A 42 -0.38 -15.17 -4.70
CA THR A 42 0.99 -14.72 -4.96
C THR A 42 1.20 -13.27 -4.53
N GLY A 43 2.41 -12.94 -4.11
CA GLY A 43 2.86 -11.57 -3.84
C GLY A 43 4.16 -11.24 -4.55
N VAL A 44 4.54 -9.96 -4.55
CA VAL A 44 5.81 -9.46 -5.12
C VAL A 44 6.59 -8.72 -4.04
N THR A 45 7.84 -9.10 -3.80
CA THR A 45 8.67 -8.46 -2.77
C THR A 45 9.09 -7.05 -3.18
N LYS A 46 8.99 -6.08 -2.27
CA LYS A 46 9.32 -4.68 -2.55
C LYS A 46 10.25 -4.13 -1.47
N THR A 47 11.52 -3.98 -1.82
CA THR A 47 12.58 -3.40 -0.97
C THR A 47 13.40 -2.41 -1.79
N ASN A 48 14.04 -1.45 -1.13
CA ASN A 48 14.91 -0.47 -1.83
C ASN A 48 16.23 -1.15 -2.21
N PRO A 49 16.61 -1.23 -3.50
CA PRO A 49 17.91 -1.77 -3.91
C PRO A 49 19.07 -1.03 -3.20
N PRO A 50 20.14 -1.72 -2.77
CA PRO A 50 20.43 -3.15 -2.96
C PRO A 50 19.85 -4.07 -1.87
N ASN A 51 18.97 -3.58 -1.01
CA ASN A 51 18.46 -4.35 0.13
C ASN A 51 17.60 -5.52 -0.33
N ARG A 52 17.91 -6.71 0.21
CA ARG A 52 17.18 -7.96 -0.07
C ARG A 52 16.23 -8.28 1.07
N LEU A 53 15.01 -8.74 0.74
CA LEU A 53 14.04 -9.14 1.75
C LEU A 53 14.48 -10.44 2.43
N LEU A 54 14.54 -10.42 3.76
CA LEU A 54 14.98 -11.56 4.56
C LEU A 54 13.83 -12.55 4.76
N VAL A 55 14.04 -13.79 4.31
CA VAL A 55 13.15 -14.91 4.63
C VAL A 55 13.66 -15.58 5.89
N ARG A 56 12.81 -15.70 6.91
CA ARG A 56 13.19 -16.20 8.24
C ARG A 56 12.53 -17.53 8.54
N LYS A 57 13.18 -18.37 9.33
CA LYS A 57 12.62 -19.68 9.74
C LYS A 57 11.32 -19.54 10.55
N GLN A 58 11.14 -18.42 11.24
CA GLN A 58 9.96 -18.06 12.03
C GLN A 58 9.72 -16.54 11.95
N PRO A 59 8.48 -16.07 12.19
CA PRO A 59 8.19 -14.64 12.32
C PRO A 59 9.09 -13.93 13.34
N GLY A 60 9.50 -12.70 13.03
CA GLY A 60 10.29 -11.85 13.92
C GLY A 60 11.80 -12.06 13.78
N ARG A 61 12.47 -12.48 14.87
CA ARG A 61 13.94 -12.58 14.94
C ARG A 61 14.49 -13.96 14.55
N GLY A 62 13.69 -14.81 13.89
CA GLY A 62 14.13 -16.12 13.43
C GLY A 62 15.36 -16.05 12.50
N ALA A 63 16.15 -17.13 12.48
CA ALA A 63 17.31 -17.25 11.61
C ALA A 63 16.95 -16.99 10.14
N VAL A 64 17.79 -16.23 9.43
CA VAL A 64 17.59 -15.95 8.01
C VAL A 64 17.94 -17.19 7.19
N ILE A 65 16.97 -17.72 6.46
CA ILE A 65 17.14 -18.92 5.64
C ILE A 65 17.29 -18.60 4.15
N ALA A 66 16.80 -17.45 3.69
CA ALA A 66 16.98 -16.98 2.32
C ALA A 66 16.92 -15.44 2.23
N ARG A 67 17.35 -14.90 1.08
CA ARG A 67 17.30 -13.46 0.76
C ARG A 67 16.69 -13.27 -0.63
N LEU A 68 15.57 -12.58 -0.73
CA LEU A 68 14.88 -12.33 -1.99
C LEU A 68 15.30 -10.98 -2.56
N ALA A 69 15.52 -10.90 -3.86
CA ALA A 69 15.80 -9.62 -4.52
C ALA A 69 14.51 -8.76 -4.55
N PRO A 70 14.61 -7.42 -4.68
CA PRO A 70 13.45 -6.61 -5.04
C PRO A 70 12.73 -7.19 -6.27
N GLU A 71 11.42 -7.01 -6.35
CA GLU A 71 10.57 -7.50 -7.44
C GLU A 71 10.45 -9.03 -7.59
N THR A 72 10.91 -9.82 -6.61
CA THR A 72 10.75 -11.28 -6.63
C THR A 72 9.29 -11.68 -6.39
N ARG A 73 8.72 -12.50 -7.29
CA ARG A 73 7.38 -13.09 -7.08
C ARG A 73 7.45 -14.29 -6.13
N VAL A 74 6.55 -14.34 -5.16
CA VAL A 74 6.46 -15.40 -4.15
C VAL A 74 5.04 -15.98 -4.09
N ALA A 75 4.93 -17.28 -3.82
CA ALA A 75 3.65 -17.92 -3.52
C ALA A 75 3.43 -17.96 -2.00
N ILE A 76 2.32 -17.40 -1.55
CA ILE A 76 1.92 -17.30 -0.16
C ILE A 76 1.07 -18.52 0.19
N ARG A 77 1.60 -19.37 1.06
CA ARG A 77 0.95 -20.62 1.46
C ARG A 77 -0.11 -20.39 2.53
N CYS A 78 0.25 -19.56 3.51
CA CYS A 78 -0.59 -19.18 4.63
C CYS A 78 0.01 -17.93 5.26
N GLN A 79 -0.77 -17.25 6.09
CA GLN A 79 -0.33 -16.08 6.83
C GLN A 79 -0.44 -16.30 8.33
N THR A 80 0.44 -15.68 9.09
CA THR A 80 0.41 -15.74 10.55
C THR A 80 0.69 -14.39 11.15
N SER A 81 0.44 -14.25 12.45
CA SER A 81 0.81 -13.05 13.18
C SER A 81 2.18 -13.23 13.83
N GLY A 82 2.95 -12.15 13.89
CA GLY A 82 4.23 -12.12 14.58
C GLY A 82 4.57 -10.72 15.06
N PRO A 83 5.81 -10.50 15.52
CA PRO A 83 6.29 -9.16 15.84
C PRO A 83 6.08 -8.22 14.65
N ALA A 84 5.62 -7.02 14.95
CA ALA A 84 5.35 -6.03 13.91
C ALA A 84 6.65 -5.63 13.21
N VAL A 85 6.58 -5.53 11.89
CA VAL A 85 7.68 -5.06 11.05
C VAL A 85 7.20 -3.84 10.28
N ASN A 86 8.02 -2.80 10.29
CA ASN A 86 7.81 -1.62 9.47
C ASN A 86 8.45 -1.90 8.10
N GLY A 87 7.67 -1.86 7.04
CA GLY A 87 8.17 -2.03 5.67
C GLY A 87 7.57 -1.03 4.70
N ARG A 88 7.80 -1.24 3.39
CA ARG A 88 7.38 -0.32 2.31
C ARG A 88 5.88 -0.01 2.35
N PHE A 89 5.06 -0.96 2.80
CA PHE A 89 3.60 -0.83 2.84
C PHE A 89 3.06 -0.53 4.25
N GLY A 90 3.89 0.07 5.11
CA GLY A 90 3.51 0.41 6.48
C GLY A 90 3.88 -0.67 7.50
N ARG A 91 3.31 -0.57 8.70
CA ARG A 91 3.60 -1.48 9.82
C ARG A 91 2.65 -2.67 9.80
N SER A 92 3.16 -3.86 9.58
CA SER A 92 2.35 -5.08 9.56
C SER A 92 2.79 -6.06 10.65
N ARG A 93 1.80 -6.68 11.32
CA ARG A 93 2.02 -7.88 12.15
C ARG A 93 1.84 -9.16 11.35
N VAL A 94 1.48 -9.07 10.07
CA VAL A 94 1.24 -10.20 9.19
C VAL A 94 2.57 -10.70 8.63
N TRP A 95 2.72 -12.01 8.64
CA TRP A 95 3.87 -12.72 8.10
C TRP A 95 3.40 -13.77 7.10
N ASP A 96 3.91 -13.67 5.87
CA ASP A 96 3.60 -14.59 4.78
C ASP A 96 4.53 -15.80 4.86
N GLN A 97 3.94 -16.99 4.97
CA GLN A 97 4.69 -18.23 4.83
C GLN A 97 4.89 -18.54 3.35
N ILE A 98 6.15 -18.62 2.92
CA ILE A 98 6.56 -18.87 1.54
C ILE A 98 7.50 -20.08 1.47
N ALA A 99 7.57 -20.71 0.30
CA ALA A 99 8.55 -21.74 0.01
C ALA A 99 9.80 -21.14 -0.67
N THR A 100 10.98 -21.63 -0.30
CA THR A 100 12.26 -21.28 -0.93
C THR A 100 13.05 -22.55 -1.23
N ALA A 101 14.13 -22.43 -2.01
CA ALA A 101 15.06 -23.55 -2.27
C ALA A 101 15.69 -24.13 -0.98
N LYS A 102 15.73 -23.37 0.12
CA LYS A 102 16.27 -23.77 1.42
C LYS A 102 15.21 -24.20 2.42
N GLY A 103 13.95 -24.34 1.99
CA GLY A 103 12.81 -24.75 2.82
C GLY A 103 11.76 -23.66 3.01
N ILE A 104 10.83 -23.91 3.93
CA ILE A 104 9.71 -23.02 4.26
C ILE A 104 10.17 -21.94 5.24
N GLY A 105 9.82 -20.70 4.95
CA GLY A 105 10.08 -19.58 5.84
C GLY A 105 9.02 -18.51 5.74
N TYR A 106 9.26 -17.41 6.45
CA TYR A 106 8.34 -16.31 6.65
C TYR A 106 8.99 -15.01 6.19
N VAL A 107 8.23 -14.20 5.48
CA VAL A 107 8.57 -12.80 5.16
C VAL A 107 7.51 -11.89 5.76
N SER A 108 7.88 -10.65 6.08
CA SER A 108 6.88 -9.68 6.53
C SER A 108 6.06 -9.22 5.33
N ASP A 109 4.74 -9.23 5.50
CA ASP A 109 3.75 -8.73 4.54
C ASP A 109 3.97 -7.23 4.22
N SER A 110 4.53 -6.47 5.17
CA SER A 110 4.92 -5.06 4.97
C SER A 110 5.92 -4.83 3.82
N TYR A 111 6.53 -5.89 3.30
CA TYR A 111 7.44 -5.86 2.14
C TYR A 111 6.97 -6.75 0.99
N VAL A 112 5.75 -7.28 1.03
CA VAL A 112 5.19 -8.13 -0.03
C VAL A 112 3.92 -7.48 -0.55
N PHE A 113 3.95 -7.06 -1.81
CA PHE A 113 2.79 -6.54 -2.49
C PHE A 113 1.88 -7.70 -2.91
N THR A 114 0.72 -7.81 -2.24
CA THR A 114 -0.31 -8.82 -2.53
C THR A 114 -1.55 -8.22 -3.19
N GLY A 115 -1.66 -6.88 -3.24
CA GLY A 115 -2.86 -6.19 -3.69
C GLY A 115 -3.89 -5.92 -2.57
N SER A 116 -3.68 -6.41 -1.34
CA SER A 116 -4.59 -6.23 -0.20
C SER A 116 -3.81 -5.86 1.07
N ASP A 117 -4.49 -5.22 2.03
CA ASP A 117 -3.98 -4.97 3.38
C ASP A 117 -4.58 -5.96 4.41
N ASP A 118 -5.47 -6.85 3.94
CA ASP A 118 -6.05 -7.97 4.69
C ASP A 118 -5.25 -9.26 4.46
N LEU A 119 -5.55 -10.29 5.26
CA LEU A 119 -5.06 -11.64 4.98
C LEU A 119 -5.55 -12.14 3.61
N VAL A 120 -4.63 -12.30 2.68
CA VAL A 120 -4.87 -12.85 1.34
C VAL A 120 -4.81 -14.36 1.30
N ALA A 121 -4.22 -15.00 2.31
CA ALA A 121 -4.08 -16.45 2.42
C ALA A 121 -4.63 -17.00 3.75
N PRO A 122 -4.94 -18.30 3.85
CA PRO A 122 -5.42 -18.92 5.09
C PRO A 122 -4.46 -18.70 6.26
N VAL A 123 -4.96 -18.71 7.49
CA VAL A 123 -4.11 -18.60 8.68
C VAL A 123 -3.30 -19.89 8.88
N CYS A 124 -1.98 -19.78 9.05
CA CYS A 124 -1.10 -20.92 9.25
C CYS A 124 -1.55 -21.77 10.45
N GLY A 125 -1.60 -23.10 10.27
CA GLY A 125 -1.96 -24.04 11.32
C GLY A 125 -3.47 -24.14 11.65
N ARG A 126 -4.32 -23.29 11.06
CA ARG A 126 -5.78 -23.43 11.19
C ARG A 126 -6.33 -24.33 10.08
N LYS A 127 -6.79 -25.52 10.44
CA LYS A 127 -7.66 -26.32 9.57
C LYS A 127 -9.02 -25.61 9.52
N VAL A 128 -9.41 -25.10 8.35
CA VAL A 128 -10.73 -24.49 8.18
C VAL A 128 -11.73 -25.61 7.93
N SER A 129 -12.47 -26.02 8.97
CA SER A 129 -13.62 -26.89 8.81
C SER A 129 -14.73 -26.11 8.11
N ALA A 130 -15.04 -26.46 6.86
CA ALA A 130 -16.17 -25.90 6.15
C ALA A 130 -17.47 -26.23 6.93
N GLY A 131 -18.14 -25.22 7.48
CA GLY A 131 -19.44 -25.35 8.15
C GLY A 131 -19.49 -24.96 9.63
N ALA A 132 -18.36 -24.70 10.30
CA ALA A 132 -18.38 -24.24 11.70
C ALA A 132 -18.67 -22.74 11.77
N THR A 133 -19.88 -22.36 12.16
CA THR A 133 -20.23 -20.94 12.41
C THR A 133 -19.74 -20.47 13.78
N LYS A 134 -19.42 -19.18 13.90
CA LYS A 134 -18.98 -18.55 15.15
C LYS A 134 -20.13 -17.84 15.87
N PRO A 135 -20.22 -17.93 17.20
CA PRO A 135 -21.23 -17.19 17.94
C PRO A 135 -20.90 -15.69 17.95
N GLY A 136 -21.93 -14.86 17.98
CA GLY A 136 -21.83 -13.43 18.25
C GLY A 136 -23.09 -12.91 18.97
N ARG A 137 -23.02 -11.69 19.50
CA ARG A 137 -24.18 -10.99 20.08
C ARG A 137 -24.32 -9.59 19.50
N ILE A 138 -25.53 -9.20 19.14
CA ILE A 138 -25.82 -7.82 18.72
C ILE A 138 -25.57 -6.87 19.89
N ALA A 139 -24.67 -5.91 19.71
CA ALA A 139 -24.16 -5.02 20.75
C ALA A 139 -24.67 -3.58 20.59
N THR A 140 -25.88 -3.37 20.09
CA THR A 140 -26.48 -2.02 20.03
C THR A 140 -26.96 -1.57 21.40
N GLU A 141 -27.04 -0.26 21.65
CA GLU A 141 -27.45 0.27 22.97
C GLU A 141 -28.96 0.15 23.21
N ARG A 142 -29.78 0.73 22.33
CA ARG A 142 -31.25 0.79 22.50
C ARG A 142 -32.05 0.50 21.24
N LEU A 143 -31.44 0.65 20.05
CA LEU A 143 -32.11 0.45 18.78
C LEU A 143 -31.78 -0.92 18.17
N PRO A 144 -32.72 -1.56 17.47
CA PRO A 144 -32.46 -2.83 16.82
C PRO A 144 -31.54 -2.65 15.60
N LEU A 145 -30.66 -3.63 15.37
CA LEU A 145 -29.72 -3.64 14.26
C LEU A 145 -30.38 -4.18 12.99
N ILE A 146 -30.22 -3.44 11.88
CA ILE A 146 -30.72 -3.84 10.56
C ILE A 146 -29.83 -4.95 9.99
N VAL A 147 -30.43 -6.09 9.64
CA VAL A 147 -29.81 -7.15 8.85
C VAL A 147 -30.04 -6.87 7.38
N ARG A 148 -28.99 -6.94 6.58
CA ARG A 148 -29.00 -6.50 5.18
C ARG A 148 -28.78 -7.64 4.20
N ARG A 149 -29.28 -7.49 2.98
CA ARG A 149 -29.11 -8.50 1.91
C ARG A 149 -27.67 -8.60 1.40
N ALA A 150 -26.90 -7.52 1.52
CA ALA A 150 -25.50 -7.42 1.11
C ALA A 150 -24.70 -6.62 2.17
N PRO A 151 -23.36 -6.72 2.19
CA PRO A 151 -22.51 -6.11 3.22
C PRO A 151 -22.30 -4.60 3.00
N ASN A 152 -23.39 -3.82 2.91
CA ASN A 152 -23.33 -2.36 2.77
C ASN A 152 -24.61 -1.71 3.30
N LEU A 153 -24.58 -0.41 3.62
CA LEU A 153 -25.69 0.31 4.24
C LEU A 153 -26.84 0.67 3.29
N SER A 154 -26.66 0.56 1.98
CA SER A 154 -27.73 0.78 0.99
C SER A 154 -28.49 -0.50 0.65
N ALA A 155 -27.95 -1.68 1.01
CA ALA A 155 -28.58 -2.96 0.76
C ALA A 155 -29.91 -3.09 1.51
N GLY A 156 -30.90 -3.62 0.81
CA GLY A 156 -32.25 -3.81 1.32
C GLY A 156 -32.27 -4.53 2.67
N GLU A 157 -33.14 -4.04 3.53
CA GLU A 157 -33.41 -4.62 4.85
C GLU A 157 -34.01 -6.03 4.68
N VAL A 158 -33.43 -7.00 5.38
CA VAL A 158 -33.98 -8.35 5.54
C VAL A 158 -34.90 -8.37 6.76
N THR A 159 -34.40 -7.86 7.89
CA THR A 159 -35.10 -7.78 9.17
C THR A 159 -34.30 -6.92 10.16
N ARG A 160 -34.80 -6.79 11.40
CA ARG A 160 -34.16 -6.07 12.50
C ARG A 160 -33.97 -7.00 13.70
N LEU A 161 -32.80 -6.96 14.32
CA LEU A 161 -32.47 -7.77 15.50
C LEU A 161 -32.34 -6.87 16.73
N ALA A 162 -33.03 -7.21 17.81
CA ALA A 162 -32.95 -6.46 19.06
C ALA A 162 -31.54 -6.50 19.68
N PRO A 163 -31.17 -5.49 20.50
CA PRO A 163 -29.97 -5.54 21.34
C PRO A 163 -29.85 -6.88 22.10
N GLY A 164 -28.65 -7.43 22.18
CA GLY A 164 -28.35 -8.69 22.90
C GLY A 164 -28.69 -9.98 22.16
N THR A 165 -29.36 -9.91 21.01
CA THR A 165 -29.72 -11.08 20.17
C THR A 165 -28.47 -11.90 19.82
N ARG A 166 -28.54 -13.23 19.99
CA ARG A 166 -27.45 -14.15 19.60
C ARG A 166 -27.50 -14.41 18.10
N VAL A 167 -26.35 -14.40 17.46
CA VAL A 167 -26.20 -14.69 16.03
C VAL A 167 -25.15 -15.78 15.78
N ARG A 168 -25.24 -16.45 14.63
CA ARG A 168 -24.20 -17.37 14.14
C ARG A 168 -23.58 -16.84 12.86
N ILE A 169 -22.27 -16.57 12.88
CA ILE A 169 -21.48 -16.00 11.79
C ILE A 169 -20.90 -17.14 10.95
N SER A 170 -21.31 -17.24 9.70
CA SER A 170 -20.85 -18.26 8.76
C SER A 170 -19.55 -17.89 8.05
N CYS A 171 -19.42 -16.62 7.70
CA CYS A 171 -18.26 -16.05 7.07
C CYS A 171 -18.23 -14.54 7.32
N GLN A 172 -17.08 -13.94 7.12
CA GLN A 172 -16.91 -12.49 7.15
C GLN A 172 -16.51 -12.00 5.76
N THR A 173 -16.92 -10.80 5.41
CA THR A 173 -16.50 -10.11 4.19
C THR A 173 -16.20 -8.67 4.53
N THR A 174 -15.58 -7.94 3.62
CA THR A 174 -15.41 -6.50 3.75
C THR A 174 -16.55 -5.78 3.02
N GLY A 175 -16.85 -4.57 3.49
CA GLY A 175 -17.84 -3.64 2.94
C GLY A 175 -17.55 -2.22 3.43
N PRO A 176 -18.43 -1.24 3.19
CA PRO A 176 -18.28 0.11 3.71
C PRO A 176 -18.06 0.10 5.22
N ALA A 177 -17.17 0.98 5.70
CA ALA A 177 -16.91 1.12 7.12
C ALA A 177 -18.17 1.56 7.85
N VAL A 178 -18.48 0.89 8.95
CA VAL A 178 -19.63 1.24 9.80
C VAL A 178 -19.10 1.56 11.19
N ALA A 179 -19.34 2.78 11.64
CA ALA A 179 -19.12 3.17 13.03
C ALA A 179 -20.25 2.60 13.89
N GLY A 180 -19.87 1.88 14.94
CA GLY A 180 -20.80 1.26 15.88
C GLY A 180 -20.29 1.26 17.31
N THR A 181 -21.04 0.59 18.18
CA THR A 181 -20.80 0.55 19.62
C THR A 181 -19.49 -0.12 20.01
N LEU A 182 -18.91 -0.92 19.12
CA LEU A 182 -17.63 -1.59 19.32
C LEU A 182 -16.48 -0.91 18.52
N GLY A 183 -16.70 0.32 18.05
CA GLY A 183 -15.74 1.08 17.23
C GLY A 183 -16.11 1.10 15.75
N THR A 184 -15.13 1.37 14.88
CA THR A 184 -15.34 1.46 13.43
C THR A 184 -14.68 0.28 12.74
N SER A 185 -15.43 -0.42 11.89
CA SER A 185 -14.92 -1.60 11.18
C SER A 185 -15.47 -1.67 9.75
N THR A 186 -14.65 -2.17 8.82
CA THR A 186 -15.04 -2.53 7.45
C THR A 186 -15.51 -3.98 7.35
N LEU A 187 -15.43 -4.75 8.44
CA LEU A 187 -15.88 -6.14 8.47
C LEU A 187 -17.39 -6.21 8.54
N TRP A 188 -17.95 -7.13 7.76
CA TRP A 188 -19.35 -7.49 7.74
C TRP A 188 -19.49 -8.99 7.99
N ASN A 189 -20.33 -9.33 8.96
CA ASN A 189 -20.65 -10.70 9.34
C ASN A 189 -21.80 -11.21 8.50
N ARG A 190 -21.58 -12.29 7.75
CA ARG A 190 -22.68 -13.07 7.16
C ARG A 190 -23.24 -14.01 8.21
N ILE A 191 -24.35 -13.61 8.81
CA ILE A 191 -25.05 -14.42 9.79
C ILE A 191 -25.97 -15.43 9.10
N THR A 192 -26.20 -16.58 9.75
CA THR A 192 -27.14 -17.63 9.29
C THR A 192 -28.18 -17.99 10.35
N SER A 193 -28.14 -17.34 11.51
CA SER A 193 -29.11 -17.48 12.59
C SER A 193 -29.19 -16.17 13.38
N PRO A 194 -30.38 -15.69 13.79
CA PRO A 194 -31.70 -16.30 13.56
C PRO A 194 -32.22 -16.13 12.11
N THR A 195 -31.54 -15.31 11.31
CA THR A 195 -31.83 -15.09 9.90
C THR A 195 -30.55 -15.18 9.08
N THR A 196 -30.68 -15.21 7.75
CA THR A 196 -29.54 -15.09 6.84
C THR A 196 -29.43 -13.68 6.29
N GLY A 197 -28.26 -13.08 6.46
CA GLY A 197 -27.96 -11.76 5.93
C GLY A 197 -26.64 -11.23 6.46
N PHE A 198 -26.39 -9.95 6.23
CA PHE A 198 -25.17 -9.27 6.61
C PHE A 198 -25.45 -8.23 7.69
N VAL A 199 -24.59 -8.21 8.70
CA VAL A 199 -24.57 -7.18 9.73
C VAL A 199 -23.15 -6.64 9.89
N PRO A 200 -22.98 -5.34 10.15
CA PRO A 200 -21.67 -4.76 10.42
C PRO A 200 -21.04 -5.37 11.68
N ASP A 201 -19.74 -5.65 11.61
CA ASP A 201 -18.98 -6.25 12.71
C ASP A 201 -18.84 -5.32 13.92
N SER A 202 -18.82 -4.00 13.69
CA SER A 202 -18.81 -2.96 14.73
C SER A 202 -20.03 -2.96 15.66
N TYR A 203 -21.04 -3.78 15.37
CA TYR A 203 -22.22 -3.99 16.22
C TYR A 203 -22.41 -5.45 16.65
N VAL A 204 -21.42 -6.33 16.44
CA VAL A 204 -21.48 -7.74 16.85
C VAL A 204 -20.32 -8.07 17.78
N ALA A 205 -20.63 -8.27 19.06
CA ALA A 205 -19.66 -8.73 20.04
C ALA A 205 -19.30 -10.20 19.77
N THR A 206 -18.06 -10.42 19.34
CA THR A 206 -17.49 -11.75 19.08
C THR A 206 -16.33 -12.10 20.03
N GLY A 207 -15.86 -11.12 20.82
CA GLY A 207 -14.71 -11.25 21.72
C GLY A 207 -13.34 -11.10 21.03
N SER A 208 -13.30 -10.57 19.81
CA SER A 208 -12.08 -10.34 19.02
C SER A 208 -12.24 -9.10 18.15
N ASP A 209 -11.18 -8.28 18.05
CA ASP A 209 -11.14 -7.08 17.20
C ASP A 209 -10.80 -7.41 15.72
N GLY A 210 -10.46 -8.68 15.46
CA GLY A 210 -10.17 -9.20 14.13
C GLY A 210 -11.15 -10.27 13.68
N ARG A 211 -11.02 -10.67 12.41
CA ARG A 211 -11.83 -11.71 11.75
C ARG A 211 -11.87 -13.02 12.55
N VAL A 212 -13.08 -13.44 12.94
CA VAL A 212 -13.36 -14.68 13.69
C VAL A 212 -13.84 -15.84 12.81
N ALA A 213 -14.40 -15.52 11.63
CA ALA A 213 -14.97 -16.47 10.68
C ALA A 213 -14.22 -16.40 9.32
N PRO A 214 -14.20 -17.50 8.53
CA PRO A 214 -13.50 -17.50 7.25
C PRO A 214 -14.03 -16.42 6.29
N PRO A 215 -13.25 -16.03 5.26
CA PRO A 215 -13.75 -15.17 4.19
C PRO A 215 -14.99 -15.76 3.52
N CYS A 216 -15.97 -14.91 3.20
CA CYS A 216 -17.08 -15.33 2.36
C CYS A 216 -16.54 -15.71 0.97
N ARG A 217 -16.84 -16.93 0.51
CA ARG A 217 -16.46 -17.35 -0.84
C ARG A 217 -17.25 -16.51 -1.84
N ALA A 218 -16.57 -15.98 -2.88
CA ALA A 218 -17.25 -15.40 -4.02
C ALA A 218 -18.13 -16.48 -4.65
N ALA A 219 -19.42 -16.18 -4.85
CA ALA A 219 -20.27 -17.03 -5.66
C ALA A 219 -19.68 -17.05 -7.09
N ALA A 220 -19.49 -18.24 -7.65
CA ALA A 220 -19.01 -18.37 -9.02
C ALA A 220 -19.99 -17.65 -9.97
N PRO A 221 -19.51 -16.76 -10.86
CA PRO A 221 -20.42 -16.08 -11.78
C PRO A 221 -20.94 -17.08 -12.83
N PRO A 222 -22.24 -17.07 -13.17
CA PRO A 222 -22.73 -17.74 -14.36
C PRO A 222 -22.17 -17.04 -15.61
N SER A 223 -21.65 -17.82 -16.55
CA SER A 223 -21.07 -17.36 -17.82
C SER A 223 -22.14 -16.92 -18.81
N THR A 224 -22.13 -15.67 -19.28
CA THR A 224 -22.83 -15.18 -20.50
C THR A 224 -22.12 -13.90 -21.01
N PRO A 225 -22.02 -13.65 -22.34
CA PRO A 225 -21.01 -12.79 -22.96
C PRO A 225 -21.37 -11.28 -23.03
N ALA A 226 -20.33 -10.49 -23.33
CA ALA A 226 -20.21 -9.04 -23.23
C ALA A 226 -21.16 -8.18 -24.12
N GLN A 227 -21.62 -7.04 -23.59
CA GLN A 227 -21.57 -5.69 -24.19
C GLN A 227 -21.95 -4.57 -23.17
N PRO A 228 -21.65 -3.27 -23.43
CA PRO A 228 -21.13 -2.28 -22.46
C PRO A 228 -22.10 -1.09 -22.15
N PRO A 229 -21.67 0.09 -21.67
CA PRO A 229 -21.76 0.52 -20.26
C PRO A 229 -22.66 1.75 -20.02
N GLU A 230 -23.25 1.90 -18.82
CA GLU A 230 -23.53 3.25 -18.26
C GLU A 230 -23.77 3.23 -16.72
N ASP A 231 -23.09 4.18 -16.08
CA ASP A 231 -23.42 4.96 -14.88
C ASP A 231 -23.73 4.32 -13.52
N GLN A 232 -22.71 4.31 -12.63
CA GLN A 232 -22.88 4.57 -11.19
C GLN A 232 -21.70 5.38 -10.62
N ALA A 233 -22.03 6.51 -10.00
CA ALA A 233 -21.12 7.40 -9.28
C ALA A 233 -20.53 6.73 -8.00
N PRO A 234 -19.31 7.11 -7.55
CA PRO A 234 -18.53 6.37 -6.57
C PRO A 234 -18.79 6.75 -5.10
N SER A 235 -18.69 5.75 -4.21
CA SER A 235 -18.65 5.89 -2.74
C SER A 235 -17.23 5.56 -2.20
N PRO A 236 -16.84 6.05 -1.01
CA PRO A 236 -15.46 6.17 -0.55
C PRO A 236 -14.80 4.90 -0.02
N GLY A 237 -13.57 4.65 -0.49
CA GLY A 237 -12.60 3.78 0.18
C GLY A 237 -12.33 2.40 -0.43
N GLY A 238 -12.56 2.19 -1.73
CA GLY A 238 -12.32 0.89 -2.36
C GLY A 238 -12.04 0.98 -3.85
N GLY A 239 -10.97 1.68 -4.24
CA GLY A 239 -10.40 1.51 -5.57
C GLY A 239 -9.53 0.24 -5.66
N PRO A 240 -9.27 -0.31 -6.87
CA PRO A 240 -8.18 -1.25 -7.10
C PRO A 240 -6.84 -0.69 -6.56
N LYS A 241 -5.76 -1.49 -6.48
CA LYS A 241 -4.40 -0.91 -6.39
C LYS A 241 -3.82 -0.64 -7.81
N PRO A 242 -3.76 0.60 -8.37
CA PRO A 242 -2.84 0.95 -9.47
C PRO A 242 -1.51 1.50 -8.94
N GLY A 243 -0.42 1.24 -9.67
CA GLY A 243 0.93 1.73 -9.34
C GLY A 243 2.05 0.79 -9.82
N GLN A 244 2.13 0.55 -11.13
CA GLN A 244 3.37 0.07 -11.78
C GLN A 244 4.01 1.18 -12.64
N ALA A 245 3.41 2.36 -12.71
CA ALA A 245 3.83 3.41 -13.61
C ALA A 245 4.04 4.71 -12.82
N GLU A 246 5.30 5.16 -12.77
CA GLU A 246 5.74 6.46 -12.25
C GLU A 246 5.32 7.62 -13.18
N GLU A 247 4.69 7.30 -14.31
CA GLU A 247 4.30 8.21 -15.37
C GLU A 247 3.11 7.71 -16.21
N GLY A 248 2.37 8.61 -16.84
CA GLY A 248 1.17 8.31 -17.62
C GLY A 248 0.31 9.55 -17.84
N ARG A 249 -0.98 9.38 -18.11
CA ARG A 249 -1.92 10.50 -18.33
C ARG A 249 -2.56 10.94 -17.01
N CYS A 250 -2.75 12.24 -16.83
CA CYS A 250 -3.53 12.75 -15.70
C CYS A 250 -5.03 12.67 -15.97
N THR A 251 -5.81 12.59 -14.91
CA THR A 251 -7.27 12.59 -14.95
C THR A 251 -7.84 13.97 -14.60
N SER A 252 -9.07 14.26 -15.03
CA SER A 252 -9.85 15.38 -14.49
C SER A 252 -10.40 15.06 -13.10
N ASP A 253 -10.75 13.79 -12.88
CA ASP A 253 -11.48 13.33 -11.71
C ASP A 253 -10.63 12.38 -10.85
N VAL A 254 -10.90 12.39 -9.55
CA VAL A 254 -10.24 11.46 -8.62
C VAL A 254 -10.99 10.12 -8.67
N PRO A 255 -10.33 9.01 -9.05
CA PRO A 255 -11.01 7.72 -9.27
C PRO A 255 -11.34 6.98 -7.96
N PHE A 256 -11.04 7.59 -6.83
CA PHE A 256 -11.36 7.10 -5.50
C PHE A 256 -11.69 8.31 -4.61
N PRO A 257 -12.48 8.11 -3.56
CA PRO A 257 -12.74 9.23 -2.68
C PRO A 257 -11.57 9.58 -1.77
N LEU A 258 -11.49 10.87 -1.49
CA LEU A 258 -10.41 11.48 -0.73
C LEU A 258 -10.63 11.28 0.77
N GLU A 259 -9.54 11.40 1.52
CA GLU A 259 -9.64 11.53 2.96
C GLU A 259 -10.48 12.76 3.31
N ARG A 260 -11.19 12.67 4.42
CA ARG A 260 -11.90 13.82 4.95
C ARG A 260 -10.87 14.86 5.39
N ALA A 261 -11.04 16.10 4.95
CA ALA A 261 -10.23 17.20 5.45
C ALA A 261 -10.43 17.40 6.96
N PRO A 262 -9.35 17.66 7.73
CA PRO A 262 -9.46 18.08 9.11
C PRO A 262 -10.28 19.35 9.25
N ALA A 263 -11.08 19.44 10.31
CA ALA A 263 -11.93 20.58 10.59
C ALA A 263 -11.15 21.80 11.11
N ASN A 264 -9.94 21.61 11.63
CA ASN A 264 -9.06 22.66 12.12
C ASN A 264 -7.63 22.12 12.34
N ARG A 265 -6.70 23.03 12.64
CA ARG A 265 -5.29 22.72 12.92
C ARG A 265 -5.08 21.65 14.00
N GLY A 266 -5.81 21.73 15.11
CA GLY A 266 -5.69 20.76 16.20
C GLY A 266 -5.98 19.35 15.72
N GLN A 267 -7.09 19.18 14.98
CA GLN A 267 -7.44 17.90 14.38
C GLN A 267 -6.42 17.43 13.33
N PHE A 268 -5.86 18.34 12.52
CA PHE A 268 -4.79 18.00 11.58
C PHE A 268 -3.58 17.39 12.32
N ILE A 269 -3.15 18.05 13.40
CA ILE A 269 -2.00 17.61 14.21
C ILE A 269 -2.30 16.25 14.87
N ASP A 270 -3.48 16.09 15.45
CA ASP A 270 -3.87 14.85 16.13
C ASP A 270 -3.95 13.67 15.17
N TRP A 271 -4.45 13.88 13.95
CA TRP A 271 -4.57 12.82 12.95
C TRP A 271 -3.25 12.45 12.32
N TYR A 272 -2.38 13.43 12.06
CA TYR A 272 -1.22 13.23 11.20
C TYR A 272 0.13 13.31 11.92
N GLY A 273 0.16 13.61 13.23
CA GLY A 273 1.40 13.71 13.99
C GLY A 273 2.24 12.42 14.00
N ASP A 274 1.59 11.28 14.24
CA ASP A 274 2.25 9.97 14.20
C ASP A 274 2.68 9.57 12.79
N ASP A 275 1.99 10.07 11.77
CA ASP A 275 2.27 9.83 10.35
C ASP A 275 3.49 10.62 9.89
N ALA A 276 3.59 11.88 10.30
CA ALA A 276 4.78 12.69 10.12
C ALA A 276 5.99 12.09 10.84
N SER A 277 5.81 11.58 12.06
CA SER A 277 6.86 10.84 12.80
C SER A 277 7.33 9.60 12.02
N ARG A 278 6.42 8.91 11.31
CA ARG A 278 6.78 7.78 10.44
C ARG A 278 7.55 8.24 9.19
N SER A 279 7.13 9.35 8.59
CA SER A 279 7.84 9.94 7.45
C SER A 279 9.27 10.32 7.83
N ASP A 280 9.49 10.94 9.00
CA ASP A 280 10.82 11.30 9.51
C ASP A 280 11.74 10.09 9.63
N ARG A 281 11.29 9.01 10.25
CA ARG A 281 12.09 7.79 10.36
C ARG A 281 12.47 7.19 9.00
N ARG A 282 11.63 7.34 7.97
CA ARG A 282 11.91 6.85 6.60
C ARG A 282 12.88 7.77 5.85
N THR A 283 12.70 9.08 5.96
CA THR A 283 13.28 10.06 5.03
C THR A 283 14.32 10.98 5.66
N GLN A 284 14.39 11.02 6.99
CA GLN A 284 15.20 11.94 7.80
C GLN A 284 14.79 13.42 7.67
N VAL A 285 13.60 13.72 7.13
CA VAL A 285 12.98 15.04 7.22
C VAL A 285 12.24 15.13 8.56
N PRO A 286 12.52 16.12 9.42
CA PRO A 286 11.91 16.15 10.76
C PRO A 286 10.39 16.22 10.70
N ALA A 287 9.71 15.46 11.55
CA ALA A 287 8.24 15.38 11.57
C ALA A 287 7.59 16.74 11.81
N ALA A 288 8.18 17.56 12.69
CA ALA A 288 7.73 18.92 12.94
C ALA A 288 7.78 19.80 11.69
N VAL A 289 8.79 19.60 10.82
CA VAL A 289 8.91 20.30 9.54
C VAL A 289 7.80 19.85 8.59
N THR A 290 7.58 18.54 8.43
CA THR A 290 6.50 18.01 7.60
C THR A 290 5.12 18.52 8.05
N LEU A 291 4.84 18.52 9.36
CA LEU A 291 3.57 19.04 9.90
C LEU A 291 3.45 20.55 9.73
N GLY A 292 4.50 21.32 10.02
CA GLY A 292 4.49 22.78 9.90
C GLY A 292 4.28 23.23 8.44
N GLN A 293 4.96 22.57 7.49
CA GLN A 293 4.74 22.80 6.07
C GLN A 293 3.34 22.32 5.67
N GLY A 294 2.92 21.12 6.04
CA GLY A 294 1.58 20.62 5.71
C GLY A 294 0.47 21.55 6.18
N ILE A 295 0.58 22.10 7.39
CA ILE A 295 -0.35 23.11 7.92
C ILE A 295 -0.37 24.37 7.05
N LEU A 296 0.80 24.90 6.69
CA LEU A 296 0.92 26.12 5.90
C LEU A 296 0.40 25.93 4.47
N GLU A 297 0.87 24.88 3.79
CA GLU A 297 0.61 24.65 2.36
C GLU A 297 -0.84 24.21 2.08
N SER A 298 -1.50 23.57 3.05
CA SER A 298 -2.87 23.08 2.89
C SER A 298 -3.93 23.87 3.67
N GLY A 299 -3.55 24.93 4.38
CA GLY A 299 -4.46 25.67 5.25
C GLY A 299 -5.13 24.76 6.28
N ASP A 300 -4.33 24.18 7.18
CA ASP A 300 -4.77 23.21 8.19
C ASP A 300 -5.43 21.93 7.61
N GLY A 301 -5.14 21.60 6.35
CA GLY A 301 -5.71 20.46 5.63
C GLY A 301 -7.01 20.74 4.89
N GLN A 302 -7.54 21.96 4.96
CA GLN A 302 -8.83 22.33 4.35
C GLN A 302 -8.72 22.65 2.85
N HIS A 303 -7.53 23.01 2.40
CA HIS A 303 -7.23 23.52 1.06
C HIS A 303 -6.07 22.74 0.45
N THR A 304 -6.22 21.42 0.33
CA THR A 304 -5.28 20.59 -0.44
C THR A 304 -5.41 20.86 -1.94
N ALA A 305 -4.39 20.51 -2.74
CA ALA A 305 -4.50 20.54 -4.20
C ALA A 305 -5.45 19.46 -4.77
N GLY A 306 -6.39 18.95 -3.95
CA GLY A 306 -7.16 17.75 -4.18
C GLY A 306 -6.30 16.49 -4.03
N ALA A 307 -6.92 15.31 -4.18
CA ALA A 307 -6.15 14.08 -4.35
C ALA A 307 -5.22 13.73 -3.18
N ASN A 308 -5.62 14.08 -1.95
CA ASN A 308 -4.82 13.95 -0.72
C ASN A 308 -3.41 14.57 -0.84
N ASN A 309 -3.27 15.62 -1.66
CA ASN A 309 -1.99 16.31 -1.90
C ASN A 309 -1.87 17.54 -1.01
N TYR A 310 -1.29 17.35 0.18
CA TYR A 310 -1.18 18.38 1.22
C TYR A 310 -0.06 19.40 1.00
N PHE A 311 0.83 19.17 0.03
CA PHE A 311 1.98 20.05 -0.26
C PHE A 311 1.93 20.66 -1.67
N GLY A 312 0.82 20.50 -2.40
CA GLY A 312 0.66 21.05 -3.74
C GLY A 312 1.68 20.50 -4.76
N ILE A 313 2.12 19.26 -4.61
CA ILE A 313 3.18 18.69 -5.47
C ILE A 313 2.63 18.47 -6.88
N LYS A 314 3.25 19.13 -7.86
CA LYS A 314 2.89 19.00 -9.28
C LYS A 314 3.47 17.72 -9.90
N ALA A 315 2.74 17.15 -10.86
CA ALA A 315 3.27 16.13 -11.74
C ALA A 315 4.04 16.82 -12.89
N ALA A 316 5.21 16.29 -13.25
CA ALA A 316 6.07 16.89 -14.25
C ALA A 316 5.63 16.49 -15.67
N SER A 317 5.36 17.46 -16.55
CA SER A 317 5.05 17.16 -17.95
C SER A 317 6.23 16.47 -18.64
N LYS A 318 5.94 15.43 -19.42
CA LYS A 318 6.88 14.69 -20.27
C LYS A 318 6.70 15.05 -21.74
N GLY A 319 5.88 16.04 -22.05
CA GLY A 319 5.43 16.37 -23.40
C GLY A 319 4.15 15.62 -23.79
N GLY A 320 3.35 16.24 -24.65
CA GLY A 320 2.03 15.72 -25.01
C GLY A 320 1.10 15.63 -23.79
N ASP A 321 0.39 14.51 -23.67
CA ASP A 321 -0.55 14.22 -22.58
C ASP A 321 0.06 13.40 -21.43
N ARG A 322 1.39 13.26 -21.40
CA ARG A 322 2.09 12.43 -20.42
C ARG A 322 2.74 13.25 -19.32
N TYR A 323 2.65 12.73 -18.10
CA TYR A 323 3.16 13.33 -16.88
C TYR A 323 3.88 12.28 -16.05
N ARG A 324 4.85 12.72 -15.26
CA ARG A 324 5.57 11.92 -14.27
C ARG A 324 5.20 12.36 -12.87
N TRP A 325 4.88 11.40 -12.01
CA TRP A 325 4.47 11.62 -10.63
C TRP A 325 5.27 10.79 -9.61
N GLY A 326 6.14 9.88 -10.05
CA GLY A 326 7.04 9.13 -9.15
C GLY A 326 6.38 7.91 -8.49
N ASP A 327 7.07 7.35 -7.50
CA ASP A 327 6.75 6.04 -6.92
C ASP A 327 5.59 6.05 -5.92
N GLU A 328 5.44 7.15 -5.19
CA GLU A 328 4.51 7.25 -4.06
C GLU A 328 3.12 7.74 -4.52
N ALA A 329 3.07 8.58 -5.56
CA ALA A 329 1.83 8.99 -6.18
C ALA A 329 1.21 7.87 -7.03
N VAL A 330 -0.11 7.74 -6.97
CA VAL A 330 -0.87 6.73 -7.72
C VAL A 330 -1.43 7.25 -9.04
N GLY A 331 -1.02 8.46 -9.42
CA GLY A 331 -1.40 9.13 -10.66
C GLY A 331 -1.21 10.64 -10.56
N CYS A 332 -1.90 11.36 -11.43
CA CYS A 332 -2.02 12.81 -11.35
C CYS A 332 -3.40 13.29 -11.78
N VAL A 333 -3.76 14.48 -11.31
CA VAL A 333 -5.07 15.10 -11.52
C VAL A 333 -4.92 16.56 -11.92
N PHE A 334 -5.74 17.03 -12.86
CA PHE A 334 -5.77 18.44 -13.25
C PHE A 334 -6.59 19.29 -12.28
N ARG A 335 -6.00 20.38 -11.78
CA ARG A 335 -6.68 21.34 -10.89
C ARG A 335 -6.34 22.77 -11.26
N LYS A 336 -7.31 23.66 -11.04
CA LYS A 336 -7.09 25.10 -11.12
C LYS A 336 -6.22 25.51 -9.92
N THR A 337 -5.15 26.23 -10.20
CA THR A 337 -4.20 26.76 -9.22
C THR A 337 -3.96 28.23 -9.49
N ARG A 338 -3.55 28.96 -8.46
CA ARG A 338 -3.09 30.35 -8.55
C ARG A 338 -1.57 30.34 -8.70
N GLU A 339 -1.08 30.97 -9.74
CA GLU A 339 0.34 31.26 -9.96
C GLU A 339 0.55 32.76 -9.87
N VAL A 340 1.78 33.18 -9.58
CA VAL A 340 2.18 34.58 -9.65
C VAL A 340 3.14 34.74 -10.83
N VAL A 341 2.72 35.50 -11.84
CA VAL A 341 3.54 35.81 -13.03
C VAL A 341 3.70 37.33 -13.07
N ASP A 342 4.94 37.81 -13.07
CA ASP A 342 5.27 39.24 -13.05
C ASP A 342 4.58 40.05 -11.92
N GLY A 343 4.41 39.40 -10.75
CA GLY A 343 3.75 40.00 -9.59
C GLY A 343 2.21 40.03 -9.66
N GLN A 344 1.61 39.48 -10.71
CA GLN A 344 0.16 39.38 -10.87
C GLN A 344 -0.34 37.95 -10.65
N ASP A 345 -1.52 37.85 -10.05
CA ASP A 345 -2.19 36.58 -9.85
C ASP A 345 -2.81 36.06 -11.14
N VAL A 346 -2.36 34.89 -11.59
CA VAL A 346 -2.88 34.20 -12.77
C VAL A 346 -3.40 32.84 -12.34
N TYR A 347 -4.64 32.51 -12.72
CA TYR A 347 -5.19 31.19 -12.47
C TYR A 347 -4.98 30.28 -13.69
N VAL A 348 -4.28 29.17 -13.49
CA VAL A 348 -4.00 28.18 -14.54
C VAL A 348 -4.45 26.79 -14.13
N VAL A 349 -4.65 25.90 -15.09
CA VAL A 349 -4.83 24.46 -14.81
C VAL A 349 -3.46 23.80 -14.78
N ALA A 350 -3.14 23.11 -13.70
CA ALA A 350 -1.90 22.36 -13.54
C ALA A 350 -2.19 20.90 -13.16
N ALA A 351 -1.25 20.01 -13.48
CA ALA A 351 -1.29 18.62 -13.06
C ALA A 351 -0.67 18.47 -11.67
N PHE A 352 -1.44 17.96 -10.72
CA PHE A 352 -1.00 17.66 -9.36
C PHE A 352 -0.89 16.16 -9.15
N ARG A 353 0.10 15.72 -8.37
CA ARG A 353 0.23 14.31 -7.97
C ARG A 353 -1.01 13.88 -7.18
N LEU A 354 -1.41 12.64 -7.40
CA LEU A 354 -2.58 12.03 -6.78
C LEU A 354 -2.15 10.94 -5.79
N TYR A 355 -2.60 11.04 -4.55
CA TYR A 355 -2.24 10.15 -3.45
C TYR A 355 -3.47 9.49 -2.85
N ARG A 356 -3.30 8.31 -2.26
CA ARG A 356 -4.41 7.63 -1.58
C ARG A 356 -4.62 8.13 -0.17
N SER A 357 -3.54 8.53 0.48
CA SER A 357 -3.57 9.04 1.84
C SER A 357 -2.78 10.33 1.99
N ALA A 358 -3.03 11.06 3.08
CA ALA A 358 -2.16 12.16 3.47
C ALA A 358 -0.71 11.67 3.65
N THR A 359 -0.55 10.50 4.26
CA THR A 359 0.75 9.90 4.59
C THR A 359 1.60 9.63 3.35
N ASP A 360 0.99 9.16 2.27
CA ASP A 360 1.67 8.99 0.98
C ASP A 360 2.22 10.35 0.50
N SER A 361 1.42 11.42 0.60
CA SER A 361 1.87 12.76 0.20
C SER A 361 2.98 13.32 1.11
N PHE A 362 3.00 12.93 2.39
CA PHE A 362 4.03 13.33 3.37
C PHE A 362 5.35 12.65 3.07
N VAL A 363 5.29 11.37 2.69
CA VAL A 363 6.45 10.62 2.25
C VAL A 363 6.99 11.17 0.94
N ASP A 364 6.13 11.38 -0.06
CA ASP A 364 6.58 11.86 -1.38
C ASP A 364 7.21 13.25 -1.29
N HIS A 365 6.63 14.13 -0.45
CA HIS A 365 7.22 15.42 -0.12
C HIS A 365 8.62 15.30 0.50
N ALA A 366 8.75 14.42 1.50
CA ALA A 366 10.00 14.25 2.20
C ALA A 366 11.07 13.53 1.34
N GLU A 367 10.65 12.61 0.47
CA GLU A 367 11.51 11.97 -0.52
C GLU A 367 12.04 13.00 -1.52
N PHE A 368 11.17 13.89 -2.04
CA PHE A 368 11.58 15.02 -2.87
C PHE A 368 12.68 15.87 -2.20
N LEU A 369 12.55 16.16 -0.91
CA LEU A 369 13.59 16.87 -0.16
C LEU A 369 14.88 16.04 -0.05
N SER A 370 14.78 14.76 0.24
CA SER A 370 15.93 13.87 0.48
C SER A 370 16.73 13.52 -0.78
N GLU A 371 16.06 13.39 -1.91
CA GLU A 371 16.68 12.98 -3.18
C GLU A 371 17.24 14.16 -3.96
N SER A 372 16.75 15.37 -3.71
CA SER A 372 17.22 16.57 -4.38
C SER A 372 18.59 17.02 -3.83
N SER A 373 19.59 17.03 -4.71
CA SER A 373 20.93 17.54 -4.39
C SER A 373 20.91 18.98 -3.85
N ARG A 374 19.91 19.77 -4.25
CA ARG A 374 19.65 21.14 -3.80
C ARG A 374 19.45 21.24 -2.28
N TYR A 375 18.71 20.30 -1.69
CA TYR A 375 18.34 20.34 -0.27
C TYR A 375 19.24 19.49 0.62
N ARG A 376 20.14 18.70 0.04
CA ARG A 376 21.10 17.84 0.77
C ARG A 376 21.80 18.53 1.96
N PRO A 377 22.23 19.81 1.89
CA PRO A 377 22.82 20.49 3.05
C PRO A 377 21.89 20.66 4.27
N ALA A 378 20.56 20.67 4.07
CA ALA A 378 19.58 20.75 5.14
C ALA A 378 19.62 19.53 6.07
N PHE A 379 19.94 18.35 5.53
CA PHE A 379 20.02 17.11 6.29
C PHE A 379 21.17 17.08 7.32
N GLY A 380 22.14 18.00 7.21
CA GLY A 380 23.11 18.24 8.28
C GLY A 380 22.50 18.90 9.54
N ALA A 381 21.25 19.33 9.47
CA ALA A 381 20.45 19.87 10.58
C ALA A 381 19.18 19.04 10.80
N LYS A 382 19.17 17.76 10.42
CA LYS A 382 18.00 16.91 10.61
C LYS A 382 17.57 16.84 12.09
N ASP A 383 18.48 16.94 13.05
CA ASP A 383 18.16 16.93 14.49
C ASP A 383 17.80 18.33 15.03
N ASP A 384 17.78 19.37 14.18
CA ASP A 384 17.32 20.73 14.50
C ASP A 384 16.30 21.18 13.46
N SER A 385 15.02 20.92 13.74
CA SER A 385 13.91 21.21 12.83
C SER A 385 13.82 22.69 12.45
N ARG A 386 14.23 23.63 13.32
CA ARG A 386 14.24 25.07 12.98
C ARG A 386 15.33 25.38 11.97
N GLU A 387 16.53 24.88 12.22
CA GLU A 387 17.65 25.06 11.30
C GLU A 387 17.42 24.33 9.96
N PHE A 388 16.78 23.16 9.97
CA PHE A 388 16.37 22.45 8.77
C PHE A 388 15.49 23.33 7.86
N VAL A 389 14.47 23.98 8.42
CA VAL A 389 13.58 24.89 7.69
C VAL A 389 14.36 26.08 7.10
N ARG A 390 15.28 26.68 7.86
CA ARG A 390 16.12 27.77 7.35
C ARG A 390 17.00 27.31 6.20
N ARG A 391 17.56 26.10 6.27
CA ARG A 391 18.42 25.56 5.21
C ARG A 391 17.65 25.24 3.94
N ILE A 392 16.44 24.68 4.02
CA ILE A 392 15.62 24.46 2.81
C ILE A 392 15.17 25.79 2.20
N GLN A 393 14.83 26.82 3.00
CA GLN A 393 14.53 28.14 2.46
C GLN A 393 15.77 28.76 1.78
N LYS A 394 16.94 28.70 2.43
CA LYS A 394 18.20 29.18 1.85
C LYS A 394 18.55 28.46 0.54
N ALA A 395 18.22 27.18 0.44
CA ALA A 395 18.36 26.41 -0.78
C ALA A 395 17.33 26.81 -1.86
N GLY A 396 16.32 27.62 -1.51
CA GLY A 396 15.31 28.18 -2.40
C GLY A 396 14.05 27.31 -2.53
N TYR A 397 13.63 26.69 -1.43
CA TYR A 397 12.34 25.99 -1.34
C TYR A 397 11.15 26.93 -1.57
N ALA A 398 11.21 28.14 -1.02
CA ALA A 398 10.21 29.19 -1.20
C ALA A 398 10.89 30.52 -1.52
N THR A 399 10.24 31.34 -2.34
CA THR A 399 10.69 32.70 -2.68
C THR A 399 10.28 33.73 -1.64
N ASP A 400 9.28 33.43 -0.81
CA ASP A 400 8.86 34.32 0.29
C ASP A 400 9.98 34.43 1.34
N PRO A 401 10.50 35.65 1.62
CA PRO A 401 11.51 35.85 2.65
C PRO A 401 11.03 35.46 4.06
N LYS A 402 9.72 35.46 4.33
CA LYS A 402 9.13 35.12 5.63
C LYS A 402 8.85 33.64 5.80
N TYR A 403 9.12 32.81 4.79
CA TYR A 403 8.76 31.39 4.79
C TYR A 403 9.21 30.63 6.05
N SER A 404 10.51 30.66 6.38
CA SER A 404 10.99 29.95 7.57
C SER A 404 10.39 30.47 8.86
N THR A 405 10.18 31.78 8.98
CA THR A 405 9.53 32.39 10.13
C THR A 405 8.09 31.88 10.30
N LEU A 406 7.34 31.75 9.21
CA LEU A 406 5.96 31.25 9.24
C LEU A 406 5.92 29.78 9.68
N VAL A 407 6.73 28.92 9.05
CA VAL A 407 6.77 27.48 9.36
C VAL A 407 7.26 27.23 10.79
N ILE A 408 8.35 27.89 11.20
CA ILE A 408 8.87 27.78 12.58
C ILE A 408 7.85 28.30 13.59
N GLY A 409 7.16 29.40 13.27
CA GLY A 409 6.08 29.93 14.11
C GLY A 409 4.96 28.91 14.32
N LEU A 410 4.54 28.21 13.27
CA LEU A 410 3.56 27.12 13.38
C LEU A 410 4.08 25.95 14.23
N MET A 411 5.35 25.58 14.06
CA MET A 411 5.98 24.51 14.85
C MET A 411 6.03 24.85 16.35
N ASP A 412 6.40 26.09 16.67
CA ASP A 412 6.51 26.61 18.03
C ASP A 412 5.15 26.69 18.72
N GLN A 413 4.18 27.35 18.07
CA GLN A 413 2.85 27.58 18.64
C GLN A 413 2.09 26.27 18.93
N ASN A 414 2.37 25.22 18.17
CA ASN A 414 1.66 23.94 18.27
C ASN A 414 2.48 22.82 18.91
N ASN A 415 3.70 23.13 19.40
CA ASN A 415 4.63 22.16 19.97
C ASN A 415 4.84 20.92 19.09
N LEU A 416 5.09 21.13 17.79
CA LEU A 416 5.20 20.03 16.81
C LEU A 416 6.44 19.17 17.01
N TYR A 417 7.46 19.69 17.71
CA TYR A 417 8.70 18.98 18.06
C TYR A 417 8.47 17.69 18.85
N ARG A 418 7.31 17.56 19.52
CA ARG A 418 6.92 16.32 20.23
C ARG A 418 6.81 15.11 19.30
N PHE A 419 6.72 15.33 17.99
CA PHE A 419 6.67 14.30 16.96
C PHE A 419 8.03 14.00 16.32
N ASP A 420 9.10 14.74 16.67
CA ASP A 420 10.47 14.47 16.22
C ASP A 420 11.07 13.29 17.03
N VAL A 421 10.38 12.15 17.00
CA VAL A 421 10.70 10.92 17.72
C VAL A 421 11.33 9.91 16.76
N ARG A 422 12.67 9.92 16.72
CA ARG A 422 13.47 9.07 15.83
C ARG A 422 13.67 7.66 16.35
#